data_AF-A0A094FDP4-F1
#
_entry.id   AF-A0A094FDP4-F1
#
_cell.length_a   1.000
_cell.length_b   1.000
_cell.length_c   1.000
_cell.angle_alpha   90.00
_cell.angle_beta   90.00
_cell.angle_gamma   90.00
#
_symmetry.space_group_name_H-M   'P 1'
#
loop_
_entity.id
_entity.type
_entity.pdbx_description
1 polymer ?
#
loop_
_entity_poly.entity_id
_entity_poly.type
_entity_poly.pdbx_seq_one_letter_code
_entity_poly.pdbx_strand_id
1 'polypeptide(L)'
;MFAHSNKNNAAQEGYELAQQYLHQHKYSEAETLFQKSAQEFEKVLGAEHRRTLESKFWLAQSVYKQNQYAKAETLFQKSVQEREKVLDAVDRGTADSRFWLALTVYNQHQYAKAETLFQKSAQEFEKVLGAEHMGTLDSKFWLAVTVYNQHQYAKAETLFQKSVQEREKVLGAEHNDTLNSKFFLERAVSKKNQYTETRQPLPELVQKREKVLSIEHEDTPKTKPLASGLSAISQLSIQPPAETVANRLGEYFGADKCGRAQYTDFDIARISLLLKQANPEWSKVPRIYIILRTIGCLSHLDTFIDLGFSDYWLPFTERSLPHCVRPSQRSQFVATQNIAMTQSLDLEKGAAGQHCNFDQKEVLPLEEKGIIGSGGYGQVDKVLSLVSFKEYARKRVTRHMAFGRRTEDLQSFIAEIEILKRLNHHHIVEFVGSYTDPRFMGLIMSPVADMDLSTYLEGVDTSRHMELRTFFGCLARALEFLHEQKVR
;
A
#
# COMPACT_ATOMS: atom_id res chain seq x y z
N MET A 1 -35.53 35.79 -8.36
CA MET A 1 -35.40 34.47 -7.70
C MET A 1 -35.05 33.34 -8.66
N PHE A 2 -35.78 33.13 -9.77
CA PHE A 2 -35.55 32.01 -10.69
C PHE A 2 -34.11 31.91 -11.29
N ALA A 3 -33.49 33.03 -11.66
CA ALA A 3 -32.12 33.01 -12.20
C ALA A 3 -31.03 32.68 -11.16
N HIS A 4 -31.25 33.02 -9.89
CA HIS A 4 -30.32 32.69 -8.79
C HIS A 4 -30.46 31.22 -8.36
N SER A 5 -31.69 30.69 -8.38
CA SER A 5 -31.96 29.26 -8.14
C SER A 5 -31.28 28.37 -9.19
N ASN A 6 -31.30 28.76 -10.47
CA ASN A 6 -30.74 27.94 -11.55
C ASN A 6 -29.20 27.93 -11.54
N LYS A 7 -28.58 29.07 -11.21
CA LYS A 7 -27.12 29.17 -11.07
C LYS A 7 -26.57 28.40 -9.87
N ASN A 8 -27.28 28.44 -8.73
CA ASN A 8 -26.90 27.65 -7.56
C ASN A 8 -27.00 26.15 -7.83
N ASN A 9 -28.04 25.71 -8.56
CA ASN A 9 -28.19 24.32 -8.98
C ASN A 9 -27.05 23.89 -9.93
N ALA A 10 -26.71 24.70 -10.93
CA ALA A 10 -25.60 24.38 -11.84
C ALA A 10 -24.24 24.34 -11.13
N ALA A 11 -23.99 25.23 -10.16
CA ALA A 11 -22.77 25.21 -9.35
C ALA A 11 -22.68 23.95 -8.47
N GLN A 12 -23.81 23.52 -7.92
CA GLN A 12 -23.94 22.31 -7.12
C GLN A 12 -23.74 21.04 -7.97
N GLU A 13 -24.36 20.96 -9.14
CA GLU A 13 -24.15 19.87 -10.11
C GLU A 13 -22.67 19.79 -10.54
N GLY A 14 -22.05 20.93 -10.85
CA GLY A 14 -20.62 21.00 -11.17
C GLY A 14 -19.72 20.52 -10.02
N TYR A 15 -20.09 20.83 -8.78
CA TYR A 15 -19.37 20.40 -7.58
C TYR A 15 -19.48 18.88 -7.38
N GLU A 16 -20.68 18.33 -7.51
CA GLU A 16 -20.92 16.88 -7.39
C GLU A 16 -20.21 16.09 -8.48
N LEU A 17 -20.24 16.58 -9.72
CA LEU A 17 -19.49 15.99 -10.83
C LEU A 17 -17.97 16.06 -10.59
N ALA A 18 -17.47 17.16 -10.01
CA ALA A 18 -16.07 17.28 -9.65
C ALA A 18 -15.66 16.23 -8.59
N GLN A 19 -16.52 15.96 -7.60
CA GLN A 19 -16.28 14.90 -6.63
C GLN A 19 -16.23 13.52 -7.30
N GLN A 20 -17.15 13.23 -8.23
CA GLN A 20 -17.11 11.98 -9.00
C GLN A 20 -15.81 11.83 -9.81
N TYR A 21 -15.35 12.90 -10.45
CA TYR A 21 -14.07 12.89 -11.17
C TYR A 21 -12.87 12.70 -10.24
N LEU A 22 -12.90 13.27 -9.03
CA LEU A 22 -11.88 13.03 -8.02
C LEU A 22 -11.82 11.54 -7.62
N HIS A 23 -12.96 10.89 -7.46
CA HIS A 23 -13.04 9.44 -7.20
C HIS A 23 -12.60 8.58 -8.40
N GLN A 24 -12.78 9.06 -9.62
CA GLN A 24 -12.31 8.41 -10.86
C GLN A 24 -10.84 8.73 -11.19
N HIS A 25 -10.11 9.40 -10.30
CA HIS A 25 -8.73 9.84 -10.51
C HIS A 25 -8.54 10.83 -11.69
N LYS A 26 -9.61 11.48 -12.15
CA LYS A 26 -9.62 12.52 -13.19
C LYS A 26 -9.38 13.90 -12.59
N TYR A 27 -8.19 14.10 -12.04
CA TYR A 27 -7.90 15.25 -11.18
C TYR A 27 -7.87 16.59 -11.90
N SER A 28 -7.50 16.62 -13.19
CA SER A 28 -7.46 17.86 -13.99
C SER A 28 -8.87 18.38 -14.28
N GLU A 29 -9.79 17.45 -14.58
CA GLU A 29 -11.20 17.74 -14.81
C GLU A 29 -11.87 18.15 -13.50
N ALA A 30 -11.57 17.45 -12.40
CA ALA A 30 -12.04 17.81 -11.06
C ALA A 30 -11.55 19.21 -10.65
N GLU A 31 -10.28 19.55 -10.88
CA GLU A 31 -9.73 20.90 -10.63
C GLU A 31 -10.54 21.97 -11.37
N THR A 32 -10.77 21.77 -12.68
CA THR A 32 -11.49 22.73 -13.52
C THR A 32 -12.92 22.95 -13.02
N LEU A 33 -13.61 21.87 -12.64
CA LEU A 33 -14.99 21.96 -12.15
C LEU A 33 -15.06 22.57 -10.75
N PHE A 34 -14.20 22.16 -9.80
CA PHE A 34 -14.15 22.78 -8.47
C PHE A 34 -13.81 24.27 -8.55
N GLN A 35 -12.92 24.68 -9.47
CA GLN A 35 -12.62 26.10 -9.68
C GLN A 35 -13.86 26.88 -10.15
N LYS A 36 -14.61 26.33 -11.12
CA LYS A 36 -15.85 26.96 -11.61
C LYS A 36 -16.93 27.02 -10.52
N SER A 37 -17.14 25.93 -9.79
CA SER A 37 -18.10 25.87 -8.69
C SER A 37 -17.72 26.83 -7.56
N ALA A 38 -16.44 26.91 -7.18
CA ALA A 38 -15.97 27.88 -6.19
C ALA A 38 -16.26 29.32 -6.61
N GLN A 39 -15.99 29.68 -7.87
CA GLN A 39 -16.27 31.01 -8.40
C GLN A 39 -17.78 31.34 -8.43
N GLU A 40 -18.62 30.37 -8.77
CA GLU A 40 -20.07 30.60 -8.83
C GLU A 40 -20.69 30.65 -7.43
N PHE A 41 -20.28 29.77 -6.50
CA PHE A 41 -20.68 29.87 -5.11
C PHE A 41 -20.21 31.17 -4.47
N GLU A 42 -19.01 31.66 -4.79
CA GLU A 42 -18.53 32.95 -4.30
C GLU A 42 -19.42 34.11 -4.78
N LYS A 43 -19.89 34.08 -6.03
CA LYS A 43 -20.81 35.11 -6.56
C LYS A 43 -22.22 35.05 -5.97
N VAL A 44 -22.74 33.84 -5.74
CA VAL A 44 -24.14 33.62 -5.32
C VAL A 44 -24.29 33.65 -3.79
N LEU A 45 -23.34 33.07 -3.08
CA LEU A 45 -23.39 32.83 -1.64
C LEU A 45 -22.38 33.69 -0.85
N GLY A 46 -21.38 34.25 -1.54
CA GLY A 46 -20.30 35.01 -0.94
C GLY A 46 -19.03 34.19 -0.70
N ALA A 47 -17.89 34.89 -0.55
CA ALA A 47 -16.57 34.29 -0.37
C ALA A 47 -16.43 33.49 0.93
N GLU A 48 -17.15 33.91 1.98
CA GLU A 48 -17.11 33.33 3.32
C GLU A 48 -18.10 32.17 3.50
N HIS A 49 -18.97 31.91 2.52
CA HIS A 49 -19.95 30.85 2.65
C HIS A 49 -19.28 29.46 2.69
N ARG A 50 -19.77 28.58 3.58
CA ARG A 50 -19.19 27.24 3.81
C ARG A 50 -18.99 26.43 2.52
N ARG A 51 -19.95 26.48 1.58
CA ARG A 51 -19.84 25.81 0.26
C ARG A 51 -18.73 26.37 -0.63
N THR A 52 -18.50 27.68 -0.58
CA THR A 52 -17.41 28.33 -1.29
C THR A 52 -16.07 27.86 -0.74
N LEU A 53 -15.92 27.86 0.59
CA LEU A 53 -14.73 27.38 1.30
C LEU A 53 -14.48 25.88 1.10
N GLU A 54 -15.54 25.08 1.06
CA GLU A 54 -15.49 23.64 0.74
C GLU A 54 -15.00 23.40 -0.69
N SER A 55 -15.53 24.13 -1.67
CA SER A 55 -15.11 24.01 -3.07
C SER A 55 -13.65 24.44 -3.27
N LYS A 56 -13.19 25.50 -2.60
CA LYS A 56 -11.78 25.93 -2.63
C LYS A 56 -10.84 24.89 -2.00
N PHE A 57 -11.27 24.21 -0.94
CA PHE A 57 -10.52 23.11 -0.34
C PHE A 57 -10.38 21.93 -1.30
N TRP A 58 -11.47 21.49 -1.93
CA TRP A 58 -11.41 20.40 -2.90
C TRP A 58 -10.63 20.75 -4.16
N LEU A 59 -10.69 22.02 -4.60
CA LEU A 59 -9.79 22.54 -5.64
C LEU A 59 -8.32 22.33 -5.26
N ALA A 60 -7.93 22.71 -4.03
CA ALA A 60 -6.57 22.52 -3.53
C ALA A 60 -6.18 21.03 -3.48
N GLN A 61 -7.10 20.16 -3.06
CA GLN A 61 -6.87 18.73 -3.02
C GLN A 61 -6.72 18.10 -4.43
N SER A 62 -7.51 18.53 -5.41
CA SER A 62 -7.35 18.10 -6.81
C SER A 62 -5.99 18.48 -7.38
N VAL A 63 -5.50 19.68 -7.06
CA VAL A 63 -4.15 20.14 -7.45
C VAL A 63 -3.06 19.32 -6.73
N TYR A 64 -3.25 19.02 -5.45
CA TYR A 64 -2.35 18.14 -4.69
C TYR A 64 -2.26 16.74 -5.31
N LYS A 65 -3.40 16.14 -5.68
CA LYS A 65 -3.46 14.80 -6.28
C LYS A 65 -2.81 14.73 -7.68
N GLN A 66 -2.58 15.87 -8.32
CA GLN A 66 -1.77 16.00 -9.53
C GLN A 66 -0.27 16.17 -9.26
N ASN A 67 0.16 16.05 -7.99
CA ASN A 67 1.54 16.29 -7.53
C ASN A 67 2.04 17.73 -7.76
N GLN A 68 1.13 18.70 -7.95
CA GLN A 68 1.49 20.12 -8.11
C GLN A 68 1.61 20.81 -6.74
N TYR A 69 2.56 20.34 -5.92
CA TYR A 69 2.60 20.68 -4.50
C TYR A 69 2.79 22.18 -4.19
N ALA A 70 3.57 22.92 -4.98
CA ALA A 70 3.75 24.36 -4.78
C ALA A 70 2.43 25.16 -4.99
N LYS A 71 1.65 24.76 -6.00
CA LYS A 71 0.33 25.35 -6.27
C LYS A 71 -0.67 24.94 -5.19
N ALA A 72 -0.66 23.66 -4.80
CA ALA A 72 -1.51 23.15 -3.71
C ALA A 72 -1.20 23.84 -2.37
N GLU A 73 0.07 24.09 -2.04
CA GLU A 73 0.45 24.78 -0.81
C GLU A 73 -0.16 26.18 -0.77
N THR A 74 -0.06 26.93 -1.87
CA THR A 74 -0.65 28.27 -1.97
C THR A 74 -2.17 28.23 -1.77
N LEU A 75 -2.84 27.22 -2.34
CA LEU A 75 -4.30 27.07 -2.22
C LEU A 75 -4.72 26.63 -0.81
N PHE A 76 -4.02 25.68 -0.19
CA PHE A 76 -4.31 25.26 1.19
C PHE A 76 -4.00 26.36 2.21
N GLN A 77 -2.93 27.15 2.03
CA GLN A 77 -2.65 28.32 2.86
C GLN A 77 -3.81 29.32 2.81
N LYS A 78 -4.32 29.62 1.61
CA LYS A 78 -5.51 30.48 1.47
C LYS A 78 -6.74 29.85 2.12
N SER A 79 -6.98 28.55 1.93
CA SER A 79 -8.09 27.83 2.58
C SER A 79 -8.04 27.95 4.10
N VAL A 80 -6.86 27.78 4.70
CA VAL A 80 -6.66 27.94 6.15
C VAL A 80 -6.97 29.37 6.59
N GLN A 81 -6.40 30.38 5.92
CA GLN A 81 -6.61 31.78 6.26
C GLN A 81 -8.08 32.22 6.12
N GLU A 82 -8.77 31.78 5.07
CA GLU A 82 -10.17 32.11 4.85
C GLU A 82 -11.08 31.41 5.88
N ARG A 83 -10.81 30.13 6.20
CA ARG A 83 -11.61 29.38 7.18
C ARG A 83 -11.39 29.85 8.62
N GLU A 84 -10.16 30.21 8.99
CA GLU A 84 -9.85 30.78 10.31
C GLU A 84 -10.63 32.07 10.59
N LYS A 85 -10.81 32.92 9.58
CA LYS A 85 -11.58 34.19 9.72
C LYS A 85 -13.07 33.96 9.96
N VAL A 86 -13.64 32.89 9.41
CA VAL A 86 -15.09 32.70 9.31
C VAL A 86 -15.61 31.65 10.29
N LEU A 87 -14.89 30.54 10.46
CA LEU A 87 -15.36 29.34 11.15
C LEU A 87 -14.62 29.07 12.48
N ASP A 88 -13.77 30.01 12.90
CA ASP A 88 -12.84 29.89 14.03
C ASP A 88 -11.75 28.81 13.80
N ALA A 89 -10.66 28.89 14.56
CA ALA A 89 -9.53 27.96 14.45
C ALA A 89 -9.90 26.51 14.84
N VAL A 90 -11.07 26.34 15.48
CA VAL A 90 -11.59 25.09 16.07
C VAL A 90 -12.61 24.40 15.13
N ASP A 91 -12.84 24.88 13.90
CA ASP A 91 -13.67 24.15 12.92
C ASP A 91 -12.93 22.94 12.31
N ARG A 92 -13.67 21.83 12.11
CA ARG A 92 -13.15 20.60 11.49
C ARG A 92 -12.52 20.85 10.13
N GLY A 93 -13.15 21.69 9.30
CA GLY A 93 -12.66 21.96 7.95
C GLY A 93 -11.41 22.86 7.94
N THR A 94 -11.23 23.69 8.98
CA THR A 94 -9.97 24.43 9.21
C THR A 94 -8.84 23.44 9.56
N ALA A 95 -9.11 22.49 10.46
CA ALA A 95 -8.15 21.44 10.83
C ALA A 95 -7.77 20.54 9.63
N ASP A 96 -8.75 20.12 8.82
CA ASP A 96 -8.50 19.38 7.57
C ASP A 96 -7.60 20.19 6.62
N SER A 97 -7.86 21.48 6.42
CA SER A 97 -7.04 22.33 5.54
C SER A 97 -5.58 22.44 6.02
N ARG A 98 -5.36 22.50 7.34
CA ARG A 98 -4.00 22.55 7.91
C ARG A 98 -3.27 21.22 7.81
N PHE A 99 -3.97 20.10 7.99
CA PHE A 99 -3.38 18.78 7.75
C PHE A 99 -2.92 18.62 6.31
N TRP A 100 -3.77 18.99 5.35
CA TRP A 100 -3.41 18.93 3.94
C TRP A 100 -2.29 19.91 3.57
N LEU A 101 -2.24 21.08 4.21
CA LEU A 101 -1.09 21.98 4.09
C LEU A 101 0.19 21.32 4.60
N ALA A 102 0.16 20.70 5.78
CA ALA A 102 1.30 19.98 6.36
C ALA A 102 1.79 18.85 5.43
N LEU A 103 0.85 18.05 4.92
CA LEU A 103 1.13 16.98 3.98
C LEU A 103 1.69 17.50 2.65
N THR A 104 1.20 18.63 2.15
CA THR A 104 1.72 19.26 0.94
C THR A 104 3.16 19.74 1.13
N VAL A 105 3.46 20.36 2.26
CA VAL A 105 4.82 20.81 2.62
C VAL A 105 5.76 19.62 2.82
N TYR A 106 5.27 18.53 3.42
CA TYR A 106 6.01 17.28 3.55
C TYR A 106 6.40 16.70 2.18
N ASN A 107 5.47 16.67 1.22
CA ASN A 107 5.75 16.16 -0.12
C ASN A 107 6.67 17.06 -0.96
N GLN A 108 6.91 18.30 -0.51
CA GLN A 108 7.98 19.16 -1.03
C GLN A 108 9.32 18.95 -0.31
N HIS A 109 9.41 17.96 0.58
CA HIS A 109 10.60 17.60 1.36
C HIS A 109 11.06 18.70 2.33
N GLN A 110 10.17 19.64 2.68
CA GLN A 110 10.42 20.68 3.68
C GLN A 110 10.09 20.14 5.09
N TYR A 111 10.82 19.10 5.52
CA TYR A 111 10.45 18.30 6.70
C TYR A 111 10.39 19.11 8.01
N ALA A 112 11.28 20.07 8.22
CA ALA A 112 11.25 20.91 9.43
C ALA A 112 9.96 21.76 9.50
N LYS A 113 9.52 22.32 8.36
CA LYS A 113 8.26 23.07 8.28
C LYS A 113 7.07 22.13 8.45
N ALA A 114 7.09 20.96 7.80
CA ALA A 114 6.04 19.95 7.95
C ALA A 114 5.89 19.45 9.39
N GLU A 115 6.99 19.27 10.14
CA GLU A 115 6.96 18.85 11.54
C GLU A 115 6.15 19.84 12.39
N THR A 116 6.45 21.14 12.25
CA THR A 116 5.71 22.18 12.98
C THR A 116 4.22 22.23 12.61
N LEU A 117 3.89 21.96 11.35
CA LEU A 117 2.50 21.97 10.87
C LEU A 117 1.73 20.73 11.33
N PHE A 118 2.32 19.53 11.28
CA PHE A 118 1.69 18.30 11.79
C PHE A 118 1.52 18.34 13.31
N GLN A 119 2.48 18.90 14.05
CA GLN A 119 2.33 19.08 15.49
C GLN A 119 1.14 19.98 15.84
N LYS A 120 0.99 21.11 15.14
CA LYS A 120 -0.17 22.00 15.31
C LYS A 120 -1.47 21.30 14.91
N SER A 121 -1.48 20.61 13.77
CA SER A 121 -2.63 19.84 13.28
C SER A 121 -3.10 18.79 14.30
N ALA A 122 -2.17 18.05 14.92
CA ALA A 122 -2.50 17.07 15.95
C ALA A 122 -3.15 17.73 17.18
N GLN A 123 -2.58 18.82 17.68
CA GLN A 123 -3.11 19.55 18.84
C GLN A 123 -4.52 20.11 18.58
N GLU A 124 -4.75 20.62 17.38
CA GLU A 124 -6.04 21.18 17.00
C GLU A 124 -7.08 20.10 16.82
N PHE A 125 -6.81 19.03 16.06
CA PHE A 125 -7.74 17.91 15.95
C PHE A 125 -8.05 17.29 17.32
N GLU A 126 -7.06 17.18 18.20
CA GLU A 126 -7.26 16.68 19.55
C GLU A 126 -8.20 17.58 20.37
N LYS A 127 -8.04 18.90 20.24
CA LYS A 127 -8.93 19.88 20.90
C LYS A 127 -10.35 19.87 20.33
N VAL A 128 -10.50 19.69 19.02
CA VAL A 128 -11.80 19.79 18.31
C VAL A 128 -12.60 18.49 18.38
N LEU A 129 -11.93 17.36 18.15
CA LEU A 129 -12.55 16.06 17.91
C LEU A 129 -12.09 14.97 18.88
N GLY A 130 -11.12 15.27 19.75
CA GLY A 130 -10.59 14.36 20.75
C GLY A 130 -9.33 13.62 20.31
N ALA A 131 -8.64 13.03 21.29
CA ALA A 131 -7.37 12.33 21.09
C ALA A 131 -7.48 11.06 20.22
N GLU A 132 -8.66 10.44 20.20
CA GLU A 132 -8.93 9.18 19.48
C GLU A 132 -9.49 9.40 18.07
N HIS A 133 -9.74 10.66 17.65
CA HIS A 133 -10.23 10.93 16.30
C HIS A 133 -9.16 10.64 15.24
N MET A 134 -9.57 10.07 14.11
CA MET A 134 -8.67 9.69 13.00
C MET A 134 -7.74 10.81 12.56
N GLY A 135 -8.25 12.05 12.42
CA GLY A 135 -7.42 13.21 12.07
C GLY A 135 -6.30 13.51 13.08
N THR A 136 -6.52 13.24 14.37
CA THR A 136 -5.51 13.36 15.43
C THR A 136 -4.45 12.27 15.25
N LEU A 137 -4.89 11.01 15.10
CA LEU A 137 -4.01 9.85 14.93
C LEU A 137 -3.16 9.98 13.65
N ASP A 138 -3.75 10.42 12.54
CA ASP A 138 -3.06 10.66 11.28
C ASP A 138 -2.04 11.78 11.39
N SER A 139 -2.37 12.89 12.05
CA SER A 139 -1.43 13.98 12.27
C SER A 139 -0.22 13.54 13.11
N LYS A 140 -0.44 12.75 14.16
CA LYS A 140 0.63 12.17 15.00
C LYS A 140 1.48 11.16 14.24
N PHE A 141 0.88 10.31 13.42
CA PHE A 141 1.61 9.39 12.56
C PHE A 141 2.48 10.13 11.54
N TRP A 142 1.93 11.13 10.84
CA TRP A 142 2.69 11.92 9.87
C TRP A 142 3.77 12.78 10.52
N LEU A 143 3.57 13.24 11.75
CA LEU A 143 4.62 13.83 12.57
C LEU A 143 5.79 12.84 12.77
N ALA A 144 5.50 11.58 13.13
CA ALA A 144 6.52 10.54 13.27
C ALA A 144 7.27 10.26 11.96
N VAL A 145 6.55 10.14 10.84
CA VAL A 145 7.13 9.99 9.49
C VAL A 145 8.01 11.19 9.12
N THR A 146 7.59 12.40 9.47
CA THR A 146 8.36 13.61 9.19
C THR A 146 9.67 13.62 9.98
N VAL A 147 9.62 13.27 11.27
CA VAL A 147 10.81 13.16 12.12
C VAL A 147 11.74 12.04 11.65
N TYR A 148 11.20 10.92 11.16
CA TYR A 148 11.97 9.84 10.55
C TYR A 148 12.75 10.31 9.32
N ASN A 149 12.12 11.08 8.44
CA ASN A 149 12.76 11.63 7.23
C ASN A 149 13.75 12.77 7.52
N GLN A 150 13.74 13.33 8.74
CA GLN A 150 14.83 14.18 9.24
C GLN A 150 15.99 13.37 9.84
N HIS A 151 15.98 12.04 9.71
CA HIS A 151 16.98 11.12 10.27
C HIS A 151 17.05 11.12 11.81
N GLN A 152 16.03 11.63 12.49
CA GLN A 152 15.94 11.62 13.95
C GLN A 152 15.30 10.30 14.45
N TYR A 153 15.95 9.17 14.15
CA TYR A 153 15.34 7.85 14.28
C TYR A 153 14.89 7.46 15.70
N ALA A 154 15.63 7.87 16.75
CA ALA A 154 15.21 7.61 18.12
C ALA A 154 13.93 8.38 18.53
N LYS A 155 13.80 9.62 18.06
CA LYS A 155 12.58 10.42 18.27
C LYS A 155 11.42 9.84 17.46
N ALA A 156 11.68 9.44 16.21
CA ALA A 156 10.69 8.80 15.34
C ALA A 156 10.17 7.49 15.92
N GLU A 157 11.04 6.62 16.42
CA GLU A 157 10.66 5.37 17.10
C GLU A 157 9.70 5.63 18.26
N THR A 158 10.03 6.58 19.13
CA THR A 158 9.17 6.94 20.28
C THR A 158 7.78 7.41 19.81
N LEU A 159 7.73 8.18 18.72
CA LEU A 159 6.47 8.66 18.15
C LEU A 159 5.68 7.53 17.46
N PHE A 160 6.35 6.63 16.74
CA PHE A 160 5.69 5.47 16.13
C PHE A 160 5.18 4.47 17.17
N GLN A 161 5.89 4.25 18.28
CA GLN A 161 5.40 3.43 19.40
C GLN A 161 4.08 3.99 19.95
N LYS A 162 4.01 5.31 20.17
CA LYS A 162 2.77 5.97 20.58
C LYS A 162 1.68 5.84 19.52
N SER A 163 2.01 6.04 18.26
CA SER A 163 1.06 5.89 17.15
C SER A 163 0.50 4.47 17.04
N VAL A 164 1.34 3.43 17.25
CA VAL A 164 0.90 2.04 17.31
C VAL A 164 -0.04 1.85 18.49
N GLN A 165 0.35 2.26 19.69
CA GLN A 165 -0.48 2.08 20.88
C GLN A 165 -1.84 2.77 20.76
N GLU A 166 -1.87 4.02 20.28
CA GLU A 166 -3.12 4.79 20.12
C GLU A 166 -4.00 4.19 19.01
N ARG A 167 -3.43 3.82 17.86
CA ARG A 167 -4.20 3.19 16.76
C ARG A 167 -4.63 1.76 17.08
N GLU A 168 -3.84 0.99 17.81
CA GLU A 168 -4.25 -0.34 18.31
C GLU A 168 -5.48 -0.23 19.22
N LYS A 169 -5.50 0.76 20.12
CA LYS A 169 -6.62 0.99 21.03
C LYS A 169 -7.91 1.37 20.28
N VAL A 170 -7.79 2.18 19.23
CA VAL A 170 -8.96 2.74 18.51
C VAL A 170 -9.42 1.85 17.35
N LEU A 171 -8.50 1.25 16.61
CA LEU A 171 -8.74 0.55 15.34
C LEU A 171 -8.49 -0.97 15.43
N GLY A 172 -7.80 -1.43 16.46
CA GLY A 172 -7.34 -2.81 16.59
C GLY A 172 -5.94 -3.05 16.03
N ALA A 173 -5.35 -4.19 16.41
CA ALA A 173 -3.97 -4.58 16.09
C ALA A 173 -3.71 -4.85 14.60
N GLU A 174 -4.74 -5.31 13.89
CA GLU A 174 -4.68 -5.77 12.50
C GLU A 174 -5.20 -4.70 11.51
N HIS A 175 -5.65 -3.54 11.99
CA HIS A 175 -6.09 -2.47 11.09
C HIS A 175 -4.91 -1.94 10.26
N ASN A 176 -5.16 -1.65 8.98
CA ASN A 176 -4.12 -1.20 8.04
C ASN A 176 -3.28 -0.02 8.57
N ASP A 177 -3.91 0.97 9.20
CA ASP A 177 -3.19 2.13 9.76
C ASP A 177 -2.32 1.76 10.98
N THR A 178 -2.77 0.79 11.77
CA THR A 178 -2.00 0.22 12.89
C THR A 178 -0.80 -0.56 12.36
N LEU A 179 -1.02 -1.45 11.38
CA LEU A 179 0.04 -2.21 10.72
C LEU A 179 1.06 -1.29 10.04
N ASN A 180 0.60 -0.21 9.40
CA ASN A 180 1.48 0.79 8.81
C ASN A 180 2.34 1.48 9.89
N SER A 181 1.75 1.80 11.04
CA SER A 181 2.50 2.35 12.18
C SER A 181 3.56 1.38 12.72
N LYS A 182 3.25 0.08 12.79
CA LYS A 182 4.19 -0.99 13.18
C LYS A 182 5.33 -1.12 12.16
N PHE A 183 5.00 -1.12 10.87
CA PHE A 183 6.00 -1.15 9.79
C PHE A 183 6.99 0.01 9.90
N PHE A 184 6.49 1.23 10.12
CA PHE A 184 7.37 2.40 10.29
C PHE A 184 8.14 2.38 11.61
N LEU A 185 7.58 1.83 12.68
CA LEU A 185 8.29 1.59 13.92
C LEU A 185 9.49 0.66 13.71
N GLU A 186 9.30 -0.47 13.04
CA GLU A 186 10.37 -1.42 12.71
C GLU A 186 11.48 -0.74 11.88
N ARG A 187 11.10 0.07 10.88
CA ARG A 187 12.07 0.87 10.10
C ARG A 187 12.84 1.86 10.96
N ALA A 188 12.17 2.55 11.89
CA ALA A 188 12.81 3.50 12.79
C ALA A 188 13.82 2.82 13.72
N VAL A 189 13.47 1.66 14.28
CA VAL A 189 14.37 0.84 15.11
C VAL A 189 15.58 0.37 14.28
N SER A 190 15.34 -0.18 13.09
CA SER A 190 16.40 -0.66 12.19
C SER A 190 17.39 0.46 11.82
N LYS A 191 16.88 1.62 11.40
CA LYS A 191 17.73 2.77 11.06
C LYS A 191 18.44 3.35 12.27
N LYS A 192 17.81 3.41 13.44
CA LYS A 192 18.46 3.82 14.69
C LYS A 192 19.66 2.92 14.99
N ASN A 193 19.47 1.60 14.93
CA ASN A 193 20.53 0.62 15.22
C ASN A 193 21.70 0.75 14.24
N GLN A 194 21.42 0.89 12.93
CA GLN A 194 22.45 1.14 11.92
C GLN A 194 23.20 2.46 12.17
N TYR A 195 22.49 3.53 12.55
CA TYR A 195 23.10 4.82 12.87
C TYR A 195 23.95 4.77 14.14
N THR A 196 23.55 3.99 15.15
CA THR A 196 24.34 3.80 16.37
C THR A 196 25.59 2.94 16.12
N GLU A 197 25.48 1.90 15.29
CA GLU A 197 26.62 1.06 14.90
C GLU A 197 27.64 1.82 14.05
N THR A 198 27.18 2.70 13.15
CA THR A 198 28.08 3.54 12.33
C THR A 198 28.68 4.73 13.07
N ARG A 199 28.05 5.20 14.17
CA ARG A 199 28.60 6.27 15.04
C ARG A 199 29.46 5.77 16.20
N GLN A 200 29.41 4.49 16.55
CA GLN A 200 30.45 3.92 17.40
C GLN A 200 31.71 3.82 16.54
N PRO A 201 32.81 4.53 16.86
CA PRO A 201 34.10 4.09 16.33
C PRO A 201 34.26 2.63 16.77
N LEU A 202 34.71 1.75 15.88
CA LEU A 202 35.17 0.41 16.26
C LEU A 202 36.53 0.55 16.98
N PRO A 203 36.62 0.36 18.32
CA PRO A 203 37.85 -0.19 18.86
C PRO A 203 37.68 -1.57 19.54
N GLU A 204 36.47 -2.16 19.58
CA GLU A 204 36.27 -3.43 20.31
C GLU A 204 36.19 -4.69 19.44
N LEU A 205 36.02 -4.56 18.12
CA LEU A 205 36.00 -5.72 17.19
C LEU A 205 37.40 -6.11 16.66
N VAL A 206 38.43 -5.27 16.88
CA VAL A 206 39.83 -5.58 16.49
C VAL A 206 40.55 -6.37 17.60
N GLN A 207 40.32 -6.05 18.88
CA GLN A 207 40.99 -6.73 20.00
C GLN A 207 40.56 -8.20 20.21
N LYS A 208 39.36 -8.58 19.76
CA LYS A 208 38.89 -9.97 19.86
C LYS A 208 39.33 -10.85 18.69
N ARG A 209 39.82 -10.27 17.58
CA ARG A 209 40.39 -11.00 16.45
C ARG A 209 41.92 -11.13 16.52
N GLU A 210 42.61 -10.22 17.19
CA GLU A 210 44.07 -10.33 17.40
C GLU A 210 44.46 -11.30 18.54
N LYS A 211 43.51 -11.70 19.41
CA LYS A 211 43.78 -12.74 20.43
C LYS A 211 43.55 -14.18 19.97
N VAL A 212 43.07 -14.38 18.74
CA VAL A 212 42.83 -15.73 18.16
C VAL A 212 43.83 -16.07 17.04
N LEU A 213 44.73 -15.13 16.69
CA LEU A 213 45.69 -15.26 15.58
C LEU A 213 47.17 -15.10 15.99
N SER A 214 47.50 -15.29 17.27
CA SER A 214 48.90 -15.27 17.77
C SER A 214 49.32 -16.57 18.47
N ILE A 215 48.72 -17.70 18.11
CA ILE A 215 49.31 -19.01 18.46
C ILE A 215 49.30 -19.88 17.20
N GLU A 216 50.30 -19.68 16.36
CA GLU A 216 50.86 -20.80 15.60
C GLU A 216 52.37 -20.76 15.80
N HIS A 217 52.94 -21.78 16.43
CA HIS A 217 53.93 -22.69 15.83
C HIS A 217 54.65 -23.50 16.92
N GLU A 218 54.38 -24.82 16.96
CA GLU A 218 55.43 -25.84 17.05
C GLU A 218 54.86 -27.23 16.69
N ASP A 219 55.44 -27.81 15.63
CA ASP A 219 55.62 -29.22 15.29
C ASP A 219 54.46 -30.21 14.99
N THR A 220 54.43 -30.59 13.69
CA THR A 220 54.00 -31.87 13.07
C THR A 220 54.67 -33.14 13.66
N PRO A 221 54.25 -34.44 13.40
CA PRO A 221 53.32 -34.95 12.35
C PRO A 221 52.43 -36.21 12.69
N LYS A 222 51.62 -36.63 11.68
CA LYS A 222 51.06 -37.99 11.37
C LYS A 222 49.87 -38.56 12.19
N THR A 223 48.72 -38.80 11.51
CA THR A 223 48.21 -40.14 11.12
C THR A 223 46.88 -40.06 10.34
N LYS A 224 46.62 -41.11 9.53
CA LYS A 224 45.54 -41.31 8.54
C LYS A 224 44.33 -42.09 9.15
N PRO A 225 43.21 -42.35 8.43
CA PRO A 225 41.83 -42.16 8.89
C PRO A 225 41.00 -43.47 9.04
N LEU A 226 39.80 -43.39 9.61
CA LEU A 226 38.69 -44.37 9.48
C LEU A 226 37.36 -43.61 9.74
N ALA A 227 36.41 -43.43 8.81
CA ALA A 227 35.36 -44.37 8.36
C ALA A 227 34.69 -45.10 9.54
N SER A 228 33.37 -45.12 9.77
CA SER A 228 32.19 -45.01 8.92
C SER A 228 30.94 -44.91 9.82
N GLY A 229 29.89 -44.20 9.39
CA GLY A 229 28.55 -44.78 9.16
C GLY A 229 27.54 -44.37 10.24
N LEU A 230 26.57 -43.52 9.94
CA LEU A 230 25.27 -43.94 9.41
C LEU A 230 24.63 -42.84 8.55
N SER A 231 24.17 -43.26 7.38
CA SER A 231 23.62 -42.46 6.29
C SER A 231 22.10 -42.34 6.32
N ALA A 232 21.63 -41.24 5.73
CA ALA A 232 20.36 -41.04 5.01
C ALA A 232 19.08 -41.04 5.89
N ILE A 233 18.27 -39.98 5.88
CA ILE A 233 17.66 -39.34 4.69
C ILE A 233 17.59 -37.81 4.88
N SER A 234 18.41 -37.05 4.14
CA SER A 234 18.18 -35.63 3.85
C SER A 234 18.93 -35.22 2.56
N GLN A 235 18.52 -35.78 1.43
CA GLN A 235 18.87 -35.28 0.09
C GLN A 235 17.57 -34.70 -0.47
N LEU A 236 17.38 -33.38 -0.48
CA LEU A 236 17.91 -32.49 -1.52
C LEU A 236 18.45 -31.19 -0.89
N SER A 237 19.67 -31.26 -0.37
CA SER A 237 20.55 -30.10 -0.21
C SER A 237 21.81 -30.41 -1.03
N ILE A 238 21.90 -29.79 -2.21
CA ILE A 238 23.16 -29.69 -2.94
C ILE A 238 23.53 -28.21 -2.89
N GLN A 239 24.66 -27.94 -2.25
CA GLN A 239 25.28 -26.62 -2.15
C GLN A 239 25.59 -26.04 -3.54
N PRO A 240 25.66 -24.70 -3.67
CA PRO A 240 25.87 -24.03 -4.95
C PRO A 240 27.33 -24.21 -5.42
N PRO A 241 27.60 -24.28 -6.73
CA PRO A 241 28.91 -23.90 -7.23
C PRO A 241 29.09 -22.38 -7.04
N ALA A 242 30.34 -21.93 -6.95
CA ALA A 242 30.74 -20.55 -6.71
C ALA A 242 30.37 -19.60 -7.87
N GLU A 243 29.07 -19.39 -8.07
CA GLU A 243 28.51 -18.27 -8.82
C GLU A 243 27.89 -17.32 -7.80
N THR A 244 28.38 -16.08 -7.77
CA THR A 244 27.81 -15.04 -6.92
C THR A 244 26.35 -14.82 -7.31
N VAL A 245 25.48 -14.46 -6.35
CA VAL A 245 24.07 -14.09 -6.62
C VAL A 245 23.97 -13.05 -7.75
N ALA A 246 24.98 -12.18 -7.86
CA ALA A 246 25.13 -11.21 -8.95
C ALA A 246 25.26 -11.86 -10.34
N ASN A 247 25.98 -12.97 -10.48
CA ASN A 247 26.11 -13.71 -11.75
C ASN A 247 24.77 -14.30 -12.18
N ARG A 248 24.07 -14.98 -11.25
CA ARG A 248 22.73 -15.55 -11.50
C ARG A 248 21.69 -14.48 -11.81
N LEU A 249 21.75 -13.33 -11.12
CA LEU A 249 20.95 -12.17 -11.47
C LEU A 249 21.36 -11.59 -12.83
N GLY A 250 22.62 -11.72 -13.25
CA GLY A 250 23.14 -11.26 -14.55
C GLY A 250 22.58 -12.04 -15.74
N GLU A 251 22.29 -13.33 -15.58
CA GLU A 251 21.70 -14.19 -16.65
C GLU A 251 20.36 -13.68 -17.18
N TYR A 252 19.61 -12.94 -16.34
CA TYR A 252 18.34 -12.32 -16.72
C TYR A 252 18.53 -11.09 -17.62
N PHE A 253 19.72 -10.49 -17.66
CA PHE A 253 20.03 -9.21 -18.32
C PHE A 253 21.20 -9.28 -19.33
N GLY A 254 21.69 -10.48 -19.69
CA GLY A 254 22.84 -10.67 -20.57
C GLY A 254 22.65 -10.22 -22.04
N ALA A 255 23.78 -9.94 -22.72
CA ALA A 255 23.85 -9.30 -24.04
C ALA A 255 23.16 -10.09 -25.19
N ASP A 256 23.09 -11.43 -25.09
CA ASP A 256 22.44 -12.29 -26.09
C ASP A 256 20.90 -12.22 -26.05
N LYS A 257 20.31 -11.45 -25.13
CA LYS A 257 18.86 -11.23 -24.99
C LYS A 257 18.42 -9.80 -25.28
N CYS A 258 19.18 -9.08 -26.12
CA CYS A 258 18.73 -7.85 -26.76
C CYS A 258 17.59 -8.18 -27.76
N GLY A 259 16.39 -8.41 -27.23
CA GLY A 259 15.24 -8.95 -27.96
C GLY A 259 14.24 -9.77 -27.14
N ARG A 260 14.38 -9.85 -25.80
CA ARG A 260 13.37 -10.52 -24.96
C ARG A 260 12.06 -9.72 -24.99
N ALA A 261 11.00 -10.29 -25.56
CA ALA A 261 9.73 -9.60 -25.79
C ALA A 261 9.02 -9.16 -24.49
N GLN A 262 9.16 -9.91 -23.39
CA GLN A 262 8.57 -9.59 -22.08
C GLN A 262 9.16 -10.53 -21.00
N TYR A 263 9.25 -10.08 -19.74
CA TYR A 263 9.50 -10.94 -18.58
C TYR A 263 8.20 -11.66 -18.19
N THR A 264 8.30 -12.93 -17.80
CA THR A 264 7.15 -13.71 -17.29
C THR A 264 7.04 -13.59 -15.77
N ASP A 265 5.87 -13.92 -15.20
CA ASP A 265 5.71 -13.94 -13.74
C ASP A 265 6.66 -14.93 -13.05
N PHE A 266 7.03 -16.01 -13.73
CA PHE A 266 8.08 -16.92 -13.28
C PHE A 266 9.45 -16.22 -13.21
N ASP A 267 9.83 -15.45 -14.23
CA ASP A 267 11.08 -14.67 -14.21
C ASP A 267 11.08 -13.67 -13.05
N ILE A 268 9.98 -12.93 -12.86
CA ILE A 268 9.84 -11.95 -11.78
C ILE A 268 10.00 -12.62 -10.41
N ALA A 269 9.34 -13.75 -10.18
CA ALA A 269 9.42 -14.49 -8.92
C ALA A 269 10.85 -14.99 -8.65
N ARG A 270 11.55 -15.48 -9.69
CA ARG A 270 12.94 -15.92 -9.56
C ARG A 270 13.89 -14.76 -9.28
N ILE A 271 13.71 -13.63 -9.94
CA ILE A 271 14.48 -12.41 -9.69
C ILE A 271 14.23 -11.94 -8.26
N SER A 272 12.97 -11.88 -7.79
CA SER A 272 12.65 -11.53 -6.39
C SER A 272 13.35 -12.45 -5.39
N LEU A 273 13.37 -13.76 -5.61
CA LEU A 273 14.05 -14.72 -4.73
C LEU A 273 15.57 -14.49 -4.68
N LEU A 274 16.19 -14.21 -5.83
CA LEU A 274 17.62 -13.89 -5.91
C LEU A 274 17.92 -12.55 -5.23
N LEU A 275 17.06 -11.54 -5.45
CA LEU A 275 17.15 -10.25 -4.77
C LEU A 275 17.04 -10.42 -3.26
N LYS A 276 16.16 -11.29 -2.76
CA LYS A 276 16.01 -11.55 -1.32
C LYS A 276 17.31 -12.03 -0.67
N GLN A 277 18.15 -12.74 -1.42
CA GLN A 277 19.47 -13.20 -0.95
C GLN A 277 20.52 -12.08 -0.96
N ALA A 278 20.40 -11.11 -1.87
CA ALA A 278 21.35 -10.00 -2.01
C ALA A 278 20.95 -8.77 -1.17
N ASN A 279 19.71 -8.32 -1.30
CA ASN A 279 19.10 -7.22 -0.56
C ASN A 279 17.58 -7.49 -0.39
N PRO A 280 17.11 -7.82 0.82
CA PRO A 280 15.70 -8.09 1.09
C PRO A 280 14.74 -6.96 0.70
N GLU A 281 15.16 -5.69 0.75
CA GLU A 281 14.29 -4.57 0.35
C GLU A 281 14.08 -4.52 -1.16
N TRP A 282 15.10 -4.85 -1.96
CA TRP A 282 14.97 -4.90 -3.42
C TRP A 282 14.04 -6.03 -3.87
N SER A 283 13.96 -7.11 -3.09
CA SER A 283 13.03 -8.21 -3.37
C SER A 283 11.56 -7.82 -3.35
N LYS A 284 11.23 -6.67 -2.74
CA LYS A 284 9.87 -6.10 -2.70
C LYS A 284 9.47 -5.34 -3.96
N VAL A 285 10.43 -5.01 -4.82
CA VAL A 285 10.19 -4.23 -6.04
C VAL A 285 10.92 -4.82 -7.25
N PRO A 286 10.76 -6.13 -7.53
CA PRO A 286 11.49 -6.82 -8.58
C PRO A 286 11.24 -6.25 -9.98
N ARG A 287 10.05 -5.72 -10.29
CA ARG A 287 9.74 -5.12 -11.60
C ARG A 287 10.41 -3.76 -11.74
N ILE A 288 10.31 -2.89 -10.73
CA ILE A 288 11.04 -1.62 -10.73
C ILE A 288 12.56 -1.87 -10.81
N TYR A 289 13.09 -2.87 -10.10
CA TYR A 289 14.48 -3.32 -10.23
C TYR A 289 14.84 -3.67 -11.67
N ILE A 290 14.01 -4.48 -12.34
CA ILE A 290 14.23 -4.87 -13.74
C ILE A 290 14.28 -3.64 -14.63
N ILE A 291 13.29 -2.75 -14.53
CA ILE A 291 13.19 -1.56 -15.39
C ILE A 291 14.41 -0.66 -15.17
N LEU A 292 14.73 -0.32 -13.90
CA LEU A 292 15.87 0.54 -13.57
C LEU A 292 17.20 -0.08 -13.98
N ARG A 293 17.37 -1.40 -13.84
CA ARG A 293 18.58 -2.09 -14.29
C ARG A 293 18.70 -2.08 -15.81
N THR A 294 17.60 -2.28 -16.54
CA THR A 294 17.58 -2.25 -18.01
C THR A 294 17.96 -0.88 -18.57
N ILE A 295 17.50 0.21 -17.95
CA ILE A 295 17.83 1.58 -18.38
C ILE A 295 19.14 2.12 -17.76
N GLY A 296 19.90 1.29 -17.03
CA GLY A 296 21.17 1.69 -16.40
C GLY A 296 21.02 2.70 -15.24
N CYS A 297 19.85 2.77 -14.61
CA CYS A 297 19.51 3.73 -13.56
C CYS A 297 19.29 3.09 -12.19
N LEU A 298 19.92 1.92 -11.93
CA LEU A 298 19.73 1.13 -10.71
C LEU A 298 20.05 1.92 -9.42
N SER A 299 20.88 2.96 -9.49
CA SER A 299 21.18 3.85 -8.36
C SER A 299 19.95 4.55 -7.75
N HIS A 300 18.83 4.65 -8.48
CA HIS A 300 17.60 5.25 -7.96
C HIS A 300 16.74 4.26 -7.16
N LEU A 301 17.03 2.95 -7.20
CA LEU A 301 16.14 1.93 -6.65
C LEU A 301 15.90 2.13 -5.14
N ASP A 302 16.95 2.43 -4.37
CA ASP A 302 16.81 2.71 -2.95
C ASP A 302 15.94 3.95 -2.70
N THR A 303 16.05 4.98 -3.55
CA THR A 303 15.18 6.16 -3.47
C THR A 303 13.71 5.84 -3.79
N PHE A 304 13.43 4.94 -4.76
CA PHE A 304 12.07 4.47 -5.01
C PHE A 304 11.50 3.80 -3.75
N ILE A 305 12.27 2.89 -3.16
CA ILE A 305 11.87 2.15 -1.95
C ILE A 305 11.66 3.10 -0.76
N ASP A 306 12.58 4.05 -0.54
CA ASP A 306 12.49 5.01 0.55
C ASP A 306 11.30 5.98 0.41
N LEU A 307 10.91 6.29 -0.82
CA LEU A 307 9.70 7.07 -1.13
C LEU A 307 8.41 6.25 -1.10
N GLY A 308 8.48 4.94 -0.81
CA GLY A 308 7.32 4.05 -0.71
C GLY A 308 6.74 3.60 -2.05
N PHE A 309 7.50 3.73 -3.15
CA PHE A 309 7.09 3.21 -4.45
C PHE A 309 7.18 1.69 -4.46
N SER A 310 6.14 1.04 -4.96
CA SER A 310 6.11 -0.41 -5.14
C SER A 310 5.68 -0.81 -6.55
N ASP A 311 5.90 -2.07 -6.91
CA ASP A 311 5.51 -2.62 -8.21
C ASP A 311 4.00 -2.51 -8.46
N TYR A 312 3.18 -2.42 -7.41
CA TYR A 312 1.73 -2.17 -7.48
C TYR A 312 1.37 -0.90 -8.27
N TRP A 313 2.24 0.12 -8.27
CA TRP A 313 1.99 1.40 -8.91
C TRP A 313 2.22 1.39 -10.42
N LEU A 314 2.65 0.27 -11.00
CA LEU A 314 2.76 0.11 -12.43
C LEU A 314 1.37 0.05 -13.10
N PRO A 315 1.17 0.71 -14.26
CA PRO A 315 2.16 1.49 -15.01
C PRO A 315 2.38 2.91 -14.47
N PHE A 316 3.63 3.36 -14.48
CA PHE A 316 3.99 4.75 -14.22
C PHE A 316 3.82 5.63 -15.46
N THR A 317 3.43 6.88 -15.24
CA THR A 317 3.54 7.96 -16.22
C THR A 317 4.81 8.75 -15.95
N GLU A 318 5.27 9.55 -16.92
CA GLU A 318 6.39 10.45 -16.67
C GLU A 318 6.12 11.39 -15.50
N ARG A 319 4.85 11.69 -15.17
CA ARG A 319 4.51 12.58 -14.05
C ARG A 319 4.45 11.86 -12.70
N SER A 320 4.14 10.56 -12.68
CA SER A 320 4.04 9.79 -11.44
C SER A 320 5.37 9.22 -10.95
N LEU A 321 6.44 9.27 -11.75
CA LEU A 321 7.78 8.87 -11.31
C LEU A 321 8.35 9.81 -10.23
N PRO A 322 9.19 9.30 -9.31
CA PRO A 322 9.89 10.13 -8.33
C PRO A 322 10.64 11.31 -8.95
N HIS A 323 10.68 12.47 -8.29
CA HIS A 323 11.40 13.66 -8.78
C HIS A 323 12.93 13.45 -8.90
N CYS A 324 13.48 12.43 -8.22
CA CYS A 324 14.90 12.08 -8.35
C CYS A 324 15.26 11.53 -9.75
N VAL A 325 14.29 11.04 -10.52
CA VAL A 325 14.51 10.55 -11.89
C VAL A 325 14.52 11.72 -12.87
N ARG A 326 15.63 11.90 -13.59
CA ARG A 326 15.82 13.00 -14.55
C ARG A 326 14.87 12.88 -15.75
N PRO A 327 14.48 13.99 -16.41
CA PRO A 327 13.54 13.95 -17.55
C PRO A 327 13.89 12.91 -18.63
N SER A 328 15.16 12.81 -19.05
CA SER A 328 15.59 11.83 -20.05
C SER A 328 15.42 10.38 -19.60
N GLN A 329 15.63 10.09 -18.32
CA GLN A 329 15.47 8.77 -17.71
C GLN A 329 14.00 8.43 -17.49
N ARG A 330 13.13 9.43 -17.26
CA ARG A 330 11.68 9.23 -17.11
C ARG A 330 11.07 8.68 -18.39
N SER A 331 11.38 9.29 -19.54
CA SER A 331 10.90 8.80 -20.83
C SER A 331 11.40 7.38 -21.13
N GLN A 332 12.66 7.08 -20.80
CA GLN A 332 13.21 5.73 -20.92
C GLN A 332 12.50 4.72 -20.02
N PHE A 333 12.29 5.06 -18.74
CA PHE A 333 11.56 4.21 -17.80
C PHE A 333 10.16 3.88 -18.32
N VAL A 334 9.40 4.91 -18.73
CA VAL A 334 8.03 4.76 -19.21
C VAL A 334 7.97 3.92 -20.49
N ALA A 335 8.92 4.10 -21.41
CA ALA A 335 9.02 3.29 -22.62
C ALA A 335 9.41 1.82 -22.34
N THR A 336 10.22 1.59 -21.30
CA THR A 336 10.73 0.25 -20.95
C THR A 336 9.80 -0.53 -20.03
N GLN A 337 8.93 0.11 -19.24
CA GLN A 337 8.15 -0.56 -18.19
C GLN A 337 7.33 -1.77 -18.66
N ASN A 338 6.87 -1.76 -19.92
CA ASN A 338 6.08 -2.83 -20.52
C ASN A 338 6.80 -4.19 -20.48
N ILE A 339 8.14 -4.22 -20.46
CA ILE A 339 8.89 -5.48 -20.36
C ILE A 339 8.60 -6.22 -19.05
N ALA A 340 8.22 -5.51 -18.00
CA ALA A 340 7.96 -6.07 -16.67
C ALA A 340 6.47 -5.99 -16.28
N MET A 341 5.58 -5.63 -17.20
CA MET A 341 4.13 -5.65 -16.98
C MET A 341 3.59 -7.04 -17.34
N THR A 342 3.22 -7.82 -16.33
CA THR A 342 2.61 -9.15 -16.51
C THR A 342 1.18 -9.16 -15.98
N GLN A 343 0.44 -10.22 -16.29
CA GLN A 343 -0.95 -10.38 -15.85
C GLN A 343 -1.13 -10.28 -14.32
N SER A 344 -0.13 -10.68 -13.53
CA SER A 344 -0.17 -10.58 -12.07
C SER A 344 -0.42 -9.17 -11.52
N LEU A 345 -0.11 -8.11 -12.28
CA LEU A 345 -0.41 -6.73 -11.86
C LEU A 345 -1.92 -6.42 -11.88
N ASP A 346 -2.71 -7.14 -12.69
CA ASP A 346 -4.16 -6.93 -12.79
C ASP A 346 -4.93 -7.63 -11.67
N LEU A 347 -4.25 -8.53 -10.93
CA LEU A 347 -4.82 -9.34 -9.85
C LEU A 347 -5.34 -8.49 -8.67
N GLU A 348 -4.87 -7.25 -8.52
CA GLU A 348 -5.18 -6.38 -7.38
C GLU A 348 -5.70 -4.98 -7.79
N LYS A 349 -6.23 -4.87 -9.00
CA LYS A 349 -6.81 -3.62 -9.53
C LYS A 349 -8.32 -3.51 -9.32
N GLY A 350 -8.91 -4.38 -8.50
CA GLY A 350 -10.34 -4.37 -8.17
C GLY A 350 -11.20 -4.47 -9.43
N ALA A 351 -12.23 -3.62 -9.52
CA ALA A 351 -13.13 -3.59 -10.67
C ALA A 351 -12.46 -3.19 -12.00
N ALA A 352 -11.30 -2.50 -11.95
CA ALA A 352 -10.53 -2.13 -13.14
C ALA A 352 -9.53 -3.23 -13.58
N GLY A 353 -9.35 -4.27 -12.77
CA GLY A 353 -8.50 -5.42 -13.07
C GLY A 353 -9.17 -6.42 -14.01
N GLN A 354 -8.34 -7.12 -14.79
CA GLN A 354 -8.77 -8.26 -15.60
C GLN A 354 -8.59 -9.57 -14.83
N HIS A 355 -9.41 -10.57 -15.17
CA HIS A 355 -9.24 -11.91 -14.63
C HIS A 355 -7.92 -12.52 -15.10
N CYS A 356 -7.08 -12.99 -14.18
CA CYS A 356 -5.77 -13.54 -14.48
C CYS A 356 -5.84 -15.06 -14.72
N ASN A 357 -5.08 -15.60 -15.67
CA ASN A 357 -5.03 -17.04 -15.93
C ASN A 357 -3.58 -17.54 -15.81
N PHE A 358 -3.31 -18.30 -14.76
CA PHE A 358 -2.01 -18.88 -14.46
C PHE A 358 -1.93 -20.31 -14.99
N ASP A 359 -1.04 -20.56 -15.93
CA ASP A 359 -0.78 -21.91 -16.40
C ASP A 359 0.11 -22.71 -15.43
N GLN A 360 0.28 -24.03 -15.65
CA GLN A 360 1.10 -24.90 -14.78
C GLN A 360 2.54 -24.43 -14.53
N LYS A 361 3.09 -23.60 -15.42
CA LYS A 361 4.46 -23.08 -15.33
C LYS A 361 4.54 -21.69 -14.69
N GLU A 362 3.41 -21.01 -14.54
CA GLU A 362 3.34 -19.67 -13.97
C GLU A 362 3.12 -19.75 -12.46
N VAL A 363 3.68 -18.78 -11.73
CA VAL A 363 3.57 -18.72 -10.28
C VAL A 363 2.54 -17.67 -9.93
N LEU A 364 1.47 -18.09 -9.25
CA LEU A 364 0.52 -17.18 -8.63
C LEU A 364 1.27 -16.35 -7.57
N PRO A 365 1.23 -15.01 -7.63
CA PRO A 365 2.02 -14.14 -6.75
C PRO A 365 1.37 -13.98 -5.36
N LEU A 366 0.90 -15.08 -4.76
CA LEU A 366 0.26 -15.11 -3.45
C LEU A 366 0.93 -16.17 -2.57
N GLU A 367 1.37 -15.77 -1.39
CA GLU A 367 1.91 -16.67 -0.36
C GLU A 367 0.80 -17.02 0.64
N GLU A 368 0.51 -18.31 0.81
CA GLU A 368 -0.51 -18.78 1.77
C GLU A 368 -0.03 -18.60 3.21
N LYS A 369 -0.83 -17.93 4.04
CA LYS A 369 -0.54 -17.65 5.46
C LYS A 369 -1.34 -18.53 6.42
N GLY A 370 -2.54 -18.95 6.03
CA GLY A 370 -3.36 -19.84 6.85
C GLY A 370 -4.77 -19.99 6.34
N ILE A 371 -5.45 -21.07 6.73
CA ILE A 371 -6.84 -21.32 6.37
C ILE A 371 -7.74 -20.57 7.35
N ILE A 372 -8.70 -19.79 6.84
CA ILE A 372 -9.66 -19.02 7.65
C ILE A 372 -10.97 -19.81 7.79
N GLY A 373 -11.36 -20.52 6.74
CA GLY A 373 -12.57 -21.33 6.76
C GLY A 373 -12.66 -22.28 5.58
N SER A 374 -13.44 -23.33 5.73
CA SER A 374 -13.73 -24.29 4.66
C SER A 374 -15.21 -24.63 4.68
N GLY A 375 -15.78 -24.85 3.49
CA GLY A 375 -17.18 -25.24 3.35
C GLY A 375 -17.40 -26.06 2.09
N GLY A 376 -18.64 -26.49 1.87
CA GLY A 376 -18.99 -27.35 0.72
C GLY A 376 -18.70 -26.73 -0.66
N TYR A 377 -18.56 -25.41 -0.73
CA TYR A 377 -18.38 -24.64 -1.97
C TYR A 377 -16.95 -24.11 -2.19
N GLY A 378 -16.02 -24.38 -1.28
CA GLY A 378 -14.64 -23.93 -1.41
C GLY A 378 -13.94 -23.71 -0.08
N GLN A 379 -12.71 -23.23 -0.17
CA GLN A 379 -11.85 -22.94 0.97
C GLN A 379 -11.45 -21.46 0.94
N VAL A 380 -11.47 -20.81 2.10
CA VAL A 380 -11.01 -19.43 2.25
C VAL A 380 -9.73 -19.45 3.07
N ASP A 381 -8.68 -18.83 2.54
CA ASP A 381 -7.38 -18.72 3.19
C ASP A 381 -6.88 -17.27 3.18
N LYS A 382 -6.11 -16.93 4.21
CA LYS A 382 -5.34 -15.70 4.31
C LYS A 382 -4.12 -15.85 3.42
N VAL A 383 -3.90 -14.89 2.53
CA VAL A 383 -2.74 -14.85 1.64
C VAL A 383 -2.03 -13.50 1.73
N LEU A 384 -0.71 -13.51 1.54
CA LEU A 384 0.08 -12.30 1.36
C LEU A 384 0.39 -12.12 -0.13
N SER A 385 0.04 -10.96 -0.68
CA SER A 385 0.45 -10.60 -2.04
C SER A 385 1.95 -10.39 -2.16
N LEU A 386 2.57 -10.97 -3.17
CA LEU A 386 3.96 -10.71 -3.54
C LEU A 386 4.11 -9.47 -4.46
N VAL A 387 3.00 -8.85 -4.87
CA VAL A 387 2.97 -7.63 -5.69
C VAL A 387 2.82 -6.38 -4.81
N SER A 388 1.82 -6.37 -3.92
CA SER A 388 1.54 -5.22 -3.04
C SER A 388 1.99 -5.40 -1.61
N PHE A 389 2.38 -6.61 -1.19
CA PHE A 389 2.67 -6.96 0.21
C PHE A 389 1.49 -6.74 1.17
N LYS A 390 0.26 -6.69 0.63
CA LYS A 390 -0.97 -6.65 1.42
C LYS A 390 -1.50 -8.06 1.66
N GLU A 391 -2.19 -8.22 2.78
CA GLU A 391 -2.89 -9.45 3.11
C GLU A 391 -4.31 -9.41 2.54
N TYR A 392 -4.75 -10.54 2.01
CA TYR A 392 -6.06 -10.71 1.39
C TYR A 392 -6.71 -12.01 1.83
N ALA A 393 -8.05 -12.04 1.77
CA ALA A 393 -8.81 -13.26 1.83
C ALA A 393 -8.90 -13.84 0.41
N ARG A 394 -8.47 -15.08 0.25
CA ARG A 394 -8.55 -15.82 -1.00
C ARG A 394 -9.56 -16.94 -0.88
N LYS A 395 -10.67 -16.85 -1.61
CA LYS A 395 -11.63 -17.96 -1.76
C LYS A 395 -11.22 -18.81 -2.96
N ARG A 396 -10.82 -20.06 -2.72
CA ARG A 396 -10.50 -21.06 -3.74
C ARG A 396 -11.67 -22.01 -3.95
N VAL A 397 -12.03 -22.20 -5.21
CA VAL A 397 -13.02 -23.18 -5.65
C VAL A 397 -12.33 -24.09 -6.66
N THR A 398 -12.55 -25.41 -6.56
CA THR A 398 -11.97 -26.33 -7.55
C THR A 398 -12.53 -26.04 -8.94
N ARG A 399 -11.73 -26.16 -9.99
CA ARG A 399 -12.20 -25.90 -11.37
C ARG A 399 -13.41 -26.75 -11.75
N HIS A 400 -13.44 -28.01 -11.32
CA HIS A 400 -14.59 -28.89 -11.59
C HIS A 400 -15.89 -28.34 -10.97
N MET A 401 -15.83 -27.74 -9.77
CA MET A 401 -16.98 -27.13 -9.12
C MET A 401 -17.30 -25.74 -9.70
N ALA A 402 -16.28 -24.97 -10.06
CA ALA A 402 -16.44 -23.62 -10.59
C ALA A 402 -17.00 -23.58 -12.02
N PHE A 403 -16.55 -24.52 -12.87
CA PHE A 403 -16.92 -24.56 -14.28
C PHE A 403 -17.91 -25.69 -14.61
N GLY A 404 -18.19 -26.58 -13.65
CA GLY A 404 -19.13 -27.68 -13.78
C GLY A 404 -18.92 -28.54 -15.04
N ARG A 405 -19.97 -29.27 -15.42
CA ARG A 405 -20.14 -29.77 -16.80
C ARG A 405 -21.15 -28.94 -17.59
N ARG A 406 -21.79 -27.94 -16.95
CA ARG A 406 -22.96 -27.21 -17.46
C ARG A 406 -22.69 -25.70 -17.45
N THR A 407 -23.19 -25.00 -18.46
CA THR A 407 -23.01 -23.56 -18.66
C THR A 407 -23.61 -22.69 -17.54
N GLU A 408 -24.61 -23.21 -16.81
CA GLU A 408 -25.30 -22.53 -15.70
C GLU A 408 -24.40 -22.29 -14.47
N ASP A 409 -23.42 -23.16 -14.23
CA ASP A 409 -22.47 -23.03 -13.12
C ASP A 409 -21.51 -21.86 -13.36
N LEU A 410 -21.06 -21.69 -14.61
CA LEU A 410 -20.23 -20.56 -15.03
C LEU A 410 -21.00 -19.23 -14.97
N GLN A 411 -22.29 -19.21 -15.32
CA GLN A 411 -23.12 -18.01 -15.23
C GLN A 411 -23.37 -17.58 -13.79
N SER A 412 -23.64 -18.54 -12.90
CA SER A 412 -23.80 -18.28 -11.46
C SER A 412 -22.51 -17.72 -10.85
N PHE A 413 -21.36 -18.19 -11.31
CA PHE A 413 -20.06 -17.69 -10.90
C PHE A 413 -19.76 -16.26 -11.42
N ILE A 414 -20.01 -15.99 -12.71
CA ILE A 414 -19.88 -14.63 -13.26
C ILE A 414 -20.81 -13.68 -12.51
N ALA A 415 -22.02 -14.12 -12.17
CA ALA A 415 -22.93 -13.35 -11.34
C ALA A 415 -22.31 -13.07 -9.96
N GLU A 416 -21.72 -14.05 -9.29
CA GLU A 416 -21.04 -13.86 -7.98
C GLU A 416 -19.93 -12.80 -8.06
N ILE A 417 -19.09 -12.81 -9.09
CA ILE A 417 -18.09 -11.75 -9.32
C ILE A 417 -18.75 -10.38 -9.51
N GLU A 418 -19.78 -10.30 -10.36
CA GLU A 418 -20.46 -9.03 -10.65
C GLU A 418 -21.19 -8.48 -9.43
N ILE A 419 -21.70 -9.34 -8.56
CA ILE A 419 -22.27 -8.97 -7.25
C ILE A 419 -21.18 -8.40 -6.35
N LEU A 420 -20.05 -9.11 -6.21
CA LEU A 420 -18.94 -8.67 -5.37
C LEU A 420 -18.34 -7.34 -5.85
N LYS A 421 -18.28 -7.09 -7.16
CA LYS A 421 -17.87 -5.79 -7.70
C LYS A 421 -18.85 -4.65 -7.37
N ARG A 422 -20.14 -4.96 -7.23
CA ARG A 422 -21.19 -3.98 -6.88
C ARG A 422 -21.30 -3.73 -5.38
N LEU A 423 -20.95 -4.73 -4.58
CA LEU A 423 -20.83 -4.60 -3.13
C LEU A 423 -19.58 -3.76 -2.81
N ASN A 424 -19.78 -2.47 -2.56
CA ASN A 424 -18.71 -1.58 -2.13
C ASN A 424 -19.08 -0.96 -0.78
N HIS A 425 -18.65 -1.63 0.29
CA HIS A 425 -18.81 -1.14 1.65
C HIS A 425 -17.61 -1.56 2.50
N HIS A 426 -16.92 -0.58 3.11
CA HIS A 426 -15.61 -0.80 3.75
C HIS A 426 -15.61 -1.77 4.94
N HIS A 427 -16.79 -2.12 5.45
CA HIS A 427 -17.00 -3.02 6.60
C HIS A 427 -17.43 -4.45 6.22
N ILE A 428 -17.61 -4.77 4.93
CA ILE A 428 -18.19 -6.06 4.50
C ILE A 428 -17.16 -6.86 3.73
N VAL A 429 -17.02 -6.59 2.43
CA VAL A 429 -16.05 -7.23 1.56
C VAL A 429 -15.92 -6.37 0.30
N GLU A 430 -14.69 -6.11 -0.11
CA GLU A 430 -14.31 -5.46 -1.36
C GLU A 430 -13.68 -6.50 -2.27
N PHE A 431 -14.13 -6.53 -3.52
CA PHE A 431 -13.52 -7.34 -4.56
C PHE A 431 -12.16 -6.75 -4.98
N VAL A 432 -11.09 -7.53 -4.82
CA VAL A 432 -9.71 -7.12 -5.16
C VAL A 432 -9.30 -7.68 -6.52
N GLY A 433 -9.70 -8.91 -6.83
CA GLY A 433 -9.43 -9.50 -8.14
C GLY A 433 -9.82 -10.97 -8.21
N SER A 434 -9.54 -11.59 -9.36
CA SER A 434 -9.86 -12.99 -9.59
C SER A 434 -8.84 -13.64 -10.51
N TYR A 435 -8.65 -14.94 -10.33
CA TYR A 435 -7.75 -15.71 -11.16
C TYR A 435 -8.23 -17.14 -11.37
N THR A 436 -7.65 -17.80 -12.36
CA THR A 436 -7.74 -19.25 -12.52
C THR A 436 -6.34 -19.84 -12.63
N ASP A 437 -6.10 -20.97 -11.96
CA ASP A 437 -4.90 -21.80 -12.10
C ASP A 437 -5.33 -23.22 -12.55
N PRO A 438 -4.42 -24.19 -12.77
CA PRO A 438 -4.80 -25.53 -13.25
C PRO A 438 -5.73 -26.32 -12.31
N ARG A 439 -5.76 -25.98 -11.03
CA ARG A 439 -6.50 -26.69 -9.97
C ARG A 439 -7.71 -25.91 -9.48
N PHE A 440 -7.59 -24.60 -9.37
CA PHE A 440 -8.55 -23.75 -8.71
C PHE A 440 -8.91 -22.53 -9.57
N MET A 441 -10.10 -22.02 -9.32
CA MET A 441 -10.41 -20.63 -9.55
C MET A 441 -10.40 -19.94 -8.18
N GLY A 442 -9.85 -18.72 -8.14
CA GLY A 442 -9.68 -17.95 -6.91
C GLY A 442 -10.30 -16.57 -7.02
N LEU A 443 -10.95 -16.14 -5.94
CA LEU A 443 -11.39 -14.76 -5.71
C LEU A 443 -10.54 -14.15 -4.60
N ILE A 444 -10.06 -12.93 -4.81
CA ILE A 444 -9.28 -12.16 -3.83
C ILE A 444 -10.14 -11.02 -3.32
N MET A 445 -10.18 -10.89 -2.01
CA MET A 445 -11.08 -10.00 -1.29
C MET A 445 -10.36 -9.34 -0.10
N SER A 446 -10.87 -8.18 0.31
CA SER A 446 -10.41 -7.41 1.47
C SER A 446 -11.63 -6.85 2.22
N PRO A 447 -11.63 -6.70 3.56
CA PRO A 447 -10.58 -7.09 4.50
C PRO A 447 -10.53 -8.61 4.73
N VAL A 448 -9.48 -9.06 5.42
CA VAL A 448 -9.37 -10.46 5.89
C VAL A 448 -10.16 -10.61 7.18
N ALA A 449 -11.05 -11.61 7.24
CA ALA A 449 -11.73 -11.93 8.48
C ALA A 449 -10.77 -12.56 9.49
N ASP A 450 -10.87 -12.18 10.76
CA ASP A 450 -10.03 -12.73 11.85
C ASP A 450 -10.32 -14.22 12.10
N MET A 451 -11.57 -14.63 11.94
CA MET A 451 -12.05 -16.01 12.15
C MET A 451 -13.38 -16.24 11.42
N ASP A 452 -13.82 -17.50 11.34
CA ASP A 452 -15.15 -17.82 10.82
C ASP A 452 -16.27 -17.57 11.84
N LEU A 453 -17.51 -17.53 11.33
CA LEU A 453 -18.69 -17.24 12.14
C LEU A 453 -18.92 -18.30 13.23
N SER A 454 -18.58 -19.57 12.98
CA SER A 454 -18.75 -20.63 13.98
C SER A 454 -17.84 -20.37 15.18
N THR A 455 -16.57 -20.12 14.92
CA THR A 455 -15.54 -19.81 15.91
C THR A 455 -15.90 -18.54 16.68
N TYR A 456 -16.42 -17.52 15.98
CA TYR A 456 -16.92 -16.31 16.64
C TYR A 456 -18.08 -16.63 17.59
N LEU A 457 -19.10 -17.36 17.14
CA LEU A 457 -20.29 -17.68 17.93
C LEU A 457 -19.96 -18.54 19.17
N GLU A 458 -18.93 -19.37 19.11
CA GLU A 458 -18.47 -20.17 20.26
C GLU A 458 -17.84 -19.33 21.38
N GLY A 459 -17.29 -18.15 21.06
CA GLY A 459 -16.53 -17.30 21.98
C GLY A 459 -17.25 -16.04 22.49
N VAL A 460 -18.50 -15.81 22.11
CA VAL A 460 -19.22 -14.57 22.40
C VAL A 460 -20.01 -14.66 23.71
N ASP A 461 -19.60 -13.86 24.70
CA ASP A 461 -20.44 -13.56 25.86
C ASP A 461 -21.49 -12.49 25.51
N THR A 462 -22.66 -12.57 26.13
CA THR A 462 -23.84 -11.71 25.90
C THR A 462 -23.58 -10.20 25.99
N SER A 463 -22.47 -9.77 26.59
CA SER A 463 -22.02 -8.38 26.68
C SER A 463 -21.44 -7.79 25.38
N ARG A 464 -21.01 -8.61 24.40
CA ARG A 464 -20.43 -8.16 23.10
C ARG A 464 -21.47 -7.85 22.00
N HIS A 465 -22.77 -7.89 22.32
CA HIS A 465 -23.85 -7.63 21.36
C HIS A 465 -23.85 -6.21 20.77
N MET A 466 -23.14 -5.25 21.37
CA MET A 466 -23.01 -3.88 20.81
C MET A 466 -22.08 -3.83 19.59
N GLU A 467 -21.00 -4.61 19.54
CA GLU A 467 -20.11 -4.73 18.35
C GLU A 467 -20.82 -5.45 17.19
N LEU A 468 -21.69 -6.41 17.52
CA LEU A 468 -22.58 -7.05 16.56
C LEU A 468 -23.57 -6.06 15.93
N ARG A 469 -24.03 -4.99 16.61
CA ARG A 469 -25.03 -4.06 16.05
C ARG A 469 -24.51 -3.25 14.85
N THR A 470 -23.26 -2.80 14.85
CA THR A 470 -22.64 -2.10 13.71
C THR A 470 -22.37 -3.06 12.55
N PHE A 471 -21.91 -4.27 12.86
CA PHE A 471 -21.76 -5.35 11.87
C PHE A 471 -23.10 -5.75 11.26
N PHE A 472 -24.16 -5.90 12.05
CA PHE A 472 -25.51 -6.18 11.56
C PHE A 472 -26.11 -5.00 10.78
N GLY A 473 -25.73 -3.75 11.04
CA GLY A 473 -26.14 -2.64 10.18
C GLY A 473 -25.59 -2.77 8.76
N CYS A 474 -24.29 -3.13 8.65
CA CYS A 474 -23.64 -3.39 7.38
C CYS A 474 -24.14 -4.68 6.74
N LEU A 475 -24.25 -5.76 7.52
CA LEU A 475 -24.74 -7.06 7.09
C LEU A 475 -26.22 -6.99 6.68
N ALA A 476 -27.05 -6.24 7.40
CA ALA A 476 -28.45 -6.01 7.03
C ALA A 476 -28.54 -5.17 5.77
N ARG A 477 -27.69 -4.15 5.58
CA ARG A 477 -27.62 -3.43 4.30
C ARG A 477 -27.10 -4.28 3.15
N ALA A 478 -26.15 -5.17 3.39
CA ALA A 478 -25.75 -6.17 2.40
C ALA A 478 -26.87 -7.17 2.13
N LEU A 479 -27.54 -7.72 3.14
CA LEU A 479 -28.65 -8.65 2.99
C LEU A 479 -29.85 -7.99 2.30
N GLU A 480 -30.13 -6.72 2.60
CA GLU A 480 -31.14 -5.92 1.93
C GLU A 480 -30.74 -5.65 0.47
N PHE A 481 -29.50 -5.28 0.19
CA PHE A 481 -28.99 -5.17 -1.17
C PHE A 481 -29.11 -6.50 -1.92
N LEU A 482 -28.69 -7.61 -1.32
CA LEU A 482 -28.77 -8.95 -1.91
C LEU A 482 -30.24 -9.31 -2.17
N HIS A 483 -31.14 -9.03 -1.23
CA HIS A 483 -32.58 -9.24 -1.36
C HIS A 483 -33.20 -8.38 -2.48
N GLU A 484 -32.94 -7.08 -2.49
CA GLU A 484 -33.42 -6.12 -3.49
C GLU A 484 -32.92 -6.46 -4.90
N GLN A 485 -31.65 -6.83 -5.01
CA GLN A 485 -31.02 -7.21 -6.27
C GLN A 485 -31.30 -8.68 -6.67
N LYS A 486 -32.10 -9.41 -5.89
CA LYS A 486 -32.43 -10.84 -6.08
C LYS A 486 -31.20 -11.72 -6.22
N VAL A 487 -30.15 -11.34 -5.51
CA VAL A 487 -28.94 -12.13 -5.38
C VAL A 487 -29.19 -13.22 -4.36
N ARG A 488 -28.88 -14.45 -4.75
CA ARG A 488 -29.17 -15.65 -3.95
C ARG A 488 -28.16 -15.88 -2.86
#